data_AF-A0A5F9CRI7-F1
#
_entry.id   AF-A0A5F9CRI7-F1
#
_cell.length_a   1.000
_cell.length_b   1.000
_cell.length_c   1.000
_cell.angle_alpha   90.00
_cell.angle_beta   90.00
_cell.angle_gamma   90.00
#
_symmetry.space_group_name_H-M   'P 1'
#
loop_
_entity.id
_entity.type
_entity.pdbx_description
1 polymer ?
#
loop_
_entity_poly.entity_id
_entity_poly.type
_entity_poly.pdbx_seq_one_letter_code
_entity_poly.pdbx_strand_id
1 'polypeptide(L)'
;MTLAAYKEKMKELPLVSLFCSCFLADPLNKSSYNYEADTVDLNWCVISDMEVIELNKCTSGQSFEVILKPPSFDGVPEFNASLPRRRDPSLEEIQKKLEAAEERRKYQEAELLKHLAEKREHEREVIQKAIEENNNFIKMAKEKLAQKMESNKENREAHLAAMLERLQEKVSGPGSERRRLGALFPPWQAHPDLRVISGSRQPWGMQLLLLGRILREFQGNHWEVLGNKH
;
A
#
# COMPACT_ATOMS: atom_id res chain seq x y z
N MET A 1 -39.13 32.86 -23.49
CA MET A 1 -39.95 32.10 -24.47
C MET A 1 -41.40 32.45 -24.22
N THR A 2 -42.05 33.19 -25.12
CA THR A 2 -43.47 33.55 -24.96
C THR A 2 -44.35 32.32 -25.20
N LEU A 3 -45.47 32.20 -24.48
CA LEU A 3 -46.38 31.05 -24.54
C LEU A 3 -46.86 30.78 -25.99
N ALA A 4 -46.98 31.84 -26.79
CA ALA A 4 -47.28 31.77 -28.23
C ALA A 4 -46.21 31.03 -29.04
N ALA A 5 -44.93 31.35 -28.83
CA ALA A 5 -43.82 30.70 -29.54
C ALA A 5 -43.66 29.22 -29.17
N TYR A 6 -43.95 28.86 -27.92
CA TYR A 6 -43.98 27.46 -27.48
C TYR A 6 -45.12 26.67 -28.14
N LYS A 7 -46.33 27.26 -28.22
CA LYS A 7 -47.49 26.64 -28.87
C LYS A 7 -47.25 26.37 -30.36
N GLU A 8 -46.54 27.25 -31.05
CA GLU A 8 -46.23 27.09 -32.47
C GLU A 8 -45.21 25.96 -32.70
N LYS A 9 -44.15 25.89 -31.88
CA LYS A 9 -43.18 24.78 -31.93
C LYS A 9 -43.77 23.41 -31.66
N MET A 10 -44.81 23.34 -30.82
CA MET A 10 -45.51 22.08 -30.54
C MET A 10 -46.38 21.61 -31.72
N LYS A 11 -46.81 22.50 -32.61
CA LYS A 11 -47.58 22.13 -33.81
C LYS A 11 -46.73 21.47 -34.90
N GLU A 12 -45.42 21.68 -34.89
CA GLU A 12 -44.51 21.11 -35.90
C GLU A 12 -44.05 19.68 -35.59
N LEU A 13 -44.43 19.14 -34.43
CA LEU A 13 -44.16 17.74 -34.10
C LEU A 13 -45.20 16.84 -34.79
N PRO A 14 -44.78 15.80 -35.54
CA PRO A 14 -45.63 15.05 -36.49
C PRO A 14 -46.76 14.21 -35.87
N LEU A 15 -47.00 14.32 -34.57
CA LEU A 15 -48.03 13.55 -33.84
C LEU A 15 -48.87 14.37 -32.86
N VAL A 16 -48.62 15.69 -32.71
CA VAL A 16 -49.36 16.50 -31.72
C VAL A 16 -50.83 16.71 -32.11
N SER A 17 -51.16 16.65 -33.41
CA SER A 17 -52.55 16.67 -33.91
C SER A 17 -53.38 15.45 -33.48
N LEU A 18 -52.73 14.34 -33.10
CA LEU A 18 -53.39 13.10 -32.69
C LEU A 18 -53.79 13.09 -31.21
N PHE A 19 -53.08 13.84 -30.36
CA PHE A 19 -53.23 13.75 -28.90
C PHE A 19 -54.15 14.81 -28.31
N CYS A 20 -54.49 15.89 -29.04
CA CYS A 20 -55.35 16.94 -28.51
C CYS A 20 -55.97 17.86 -29.59
N SER A 21 -57.29 17.78 -29.77
CA SER A 21 -58.06 18.63 -30.70
C SER A 21 -58.06 20.13 -30.32
N CYS A 22 -57.66 20.47 -29.10
CA CYS A 22 -57.63 21.85 -28.59
C CYS A 22 -56.54 22.74 -29.24
N PHE A 23 -55.56 22.16 -29.96
CA PHE A 23 -54.47 22.93 -30.58
C PHE A 23 -54.74 23.36 -32.04
N LEU A 24 -55.72 22.74 -32.69
CA LEU A 24 -56.08 22.95 -34.11
C LEU A 24 -57.47 23.56 -34.30
N ALA A 25 -58.04 24.21 -33.28
CA ALA A 25 -59.26 24.97 -33.46
C ALA A 25 -58.98 26.24 -34.30
N ASP A 26 -59.08 26.13 -35.62
CA ASP A 26 -59.19 27.28 -36.52
C ASP A 26 -60.60 27.88 -36.37
N PRO A 27 -60.76 29.17 -36.04
CA PRO A 27 -62.07 29.78 -35.82
C PRO A 27 -62.73 30.29 -37.11
N LEU A 28 -62.46 29.70 -38.29
CA LEU A 28 -62.91 30.28 -39.55
C LEU A 28 -63.13 29.25 -40.67
N ASN A 29 -64.18 28.43 -40.57
CA ASN A 29 -64.96 28.07 -41.77
C ASN A 29 -66.36 27.52 -41.40
N LYS A 30 -67.34 28.42 -41.30
CA LYS A 30 -68.74 28.04 -41.53
C LYS A 30 -68.96 28.04 -43.04
N SER A 31 -69.17 26.87 -43.63
CA SER A 31 -69.80 26.78 -44.95
C SER A 31 -71.00 25.83 -44.90
N SER A 32 -72.06 26.34 -45.52
CA SER A 32 -73.42 25.85 -45.60
C SER A 32 -73.51 24.48 -46.27
N TYR A 33 -74.22 23.55 -45.64
CA TYR A 33 -74.61 22.26 -46.20
C TYR A 33 -75.74 22.47 -47.22
N ASN A 34 -75.43 22.24 -48.50
CA ASN A 34 -76.43 21.95 -49.53
C ASN A 34 -76.43 20.43 -49.78
N TYR A 35 -77.62 19.85 -49.84
CA TYR A 35 -77.88 18.51 -50.38
C TYR A 35 -77.47 18.49 -51.86
N GLU A 36 -76.74 17.45 -52.28
CA GLU A 36 -76.81 16.79 -53.60
C GLU A 36 -75.91 15.55 -53.52
N ALA A 37 -76.42 14.45 -54.05
CA ALA A 37 -75.90 13.10 -53.85
C ALA A 37 -74.59 12.86 -54.61
N ASP A 38 -73.59 12.31 -53.93
CA ASP A 38 -72.68 11.37 -54.58
C ASP A 38 -72.18 10.36 -53.56
N THR A 39 -72.22 9.11 -54.01
CA THR A 39 -72.18 7.88 -53.23
C THR A 39 -70.93 7.77 -52.36
N VAL A 40 -71.07 7.95 -51.04
CA VAL A 40 -70.18 7.31 -50.08
C VAL A 40 -70.75 5.92 -49.85
N ASP A 41 -70.09 4.93 -50.44
CA ASP A 41 -70.37 3.52 -50.28
C ASP A 41 -70.58 3.19 -48.79
N LEU A 42 -71.84 2.96 -48.40
CA LEU A 42 -72.25 2.55 -47.06
C LEU A 42 -71.80 1.10 -46.74
N ASN A 43 -71.01 0.48 -47.61
CA ASN A 43 -70.47 -0.86 -47.46
C ASN A 43 -69.15 -0.95 -46.64
N TRP A 44 -68.67 0.14 -46.03
CA TRP A 44 -67.54 0.08 -45.06
C TRP A 44 -67.99 0.08 -43.58
N CYS A 45 -69.29 0.08 -43.28
CA CYS A 45 -69.78 0.07 -41.89
C CYS A 45 -70.77 -1.06 -41.60
N VAL A 46 -70.56 -2.23 -42.21
CA VAL A 46 -71.09 -3.48 -41.68
C VAL A 46 -69.90 -4.25 -41.10
N ILE A 47 -69.54 -3.96 -39.84
CA ILE A 47 -68.64 -4.85 -39.09
C ILE A 47 -69.46 -6.12 -38.81
N SER A 48 -69.50 -7.04 -39.78
CA SER A 48 -70.23 -8.31 -39.67
C SER A 48 -69.64 -9.23 -38.59
N ASP A 49 -68.44 -8.87 -38.09
CA ASP A 49 -67.59 -9.72 -37.24
C ASP A 49 -67.22 -9.04 -35.89
N MET A 50 -68.04 -8.11 -35.37
CA MET A 50 -67.82 -7.54 -34.02
C MET A 50 -68.45 -8.45 -32.96
N GLU A 51 -67.63 -9.23 -32.28
CA GLU A 51 -68.05 -10.08 -31.17
C GLU A 51 -67.70 -9.42 -29.83
N VAL A 52 -68.69 -9.31 -28.94
CA VAL A 52 -68.50 -8.78 -27.58
C VAL A 52 -68.77 -9.87 -26.56
N ILE A 53 -67.74 -10.29 -25.84
CA ILE A 53 -67.82 -11.30 -24.78
C ILE A 53 -67.84 -10.57 -23.44
N GLU A 54 -68.98 -10.57 -22.76
CA GLU A 54 -69.08 -9.97 -21.42
C GLU A 54 -68.26 -10.80 -20.41
N LEU A 55 -67.37 -10.13 -19.65
CA LEU A 55 -66.50 -10.79 -18.68
C LEU A 55 -67.08 -10.69 -17.27
N ASN A 56 -67.12 -9.49 -16.71
CA ASN A 56 -67.53 -9.25 -15.32
C ASN A 56 -68.27 -7.94 -15.18
N LYS A 57 -69.30 -7.94 -14.32
CA LYS A 57 -70.06 -6.75 -13.91
C LYS A 57 -70.00 -6.62 -12.39
N CYS A 58 -69.58 -5.46 -11.90
CA CYS A 58 -69.55 -5.11 -10.49
C CYS A 58 -70.21 -3.75 -10.25
N THR A 59 -70.42 -3.40 -8.99
CA THR A 59 -71.11 -2.14 -8.61
C THR A 59 -70.41 -0.89 -9.15
N SER A 60 -69.09 -0.96 -9.37
CA SER A 60 -68.28 0.15 -9.88
C SER A 60 -68.09 0.15 -11.40
N GLY A 61 -68.54 -0.87 -12.12
CA GLY A 61 -68.35 -0.92 -13.57
C GLY A 61 -68.57 -2.29 -14.22
N GLN A 62 -68.35 -2.33 -15.52
CA GLN A 62 -68.52 -3.53 -16.34
C GLN A 62 -67.30 -3.69 -17.25
N SER A 63 -66.91 -4.95 -17.51
CA SER A 63 -65.78 -5.32 -18.36
C SER A 63 -66.23 -6.36 -19.39
N PHE A 64 -65.72 -6.23 -20.60
CA PHE A 64 -66.02 -7.10 -21.73
C PHE A 64 -64.82 -7.13 -22.68
N GLU A 65 -64.68 -8.22 -23.41
CA GLU A 65 -63.72 -8.39 -24.48
C GLU A 65 -64.40 -8.12 -25.82
N VAL A 66 -63.75 -7.36 -26.70
CA VAL A 66 -64.26 -7.06 -28.05
C VAL A 66 -63.30 -7.65 -29.07
N ILE A 67 -63.80 -8.60 -29.86
CA ILE A 67 -63.07 -9.24 -30.95
C ILE A 67 -63.61 -8.64 -32.25
N LEU A 68 -62.76 -7.88 -32.94
CA LEU A 68 -63.10 -7.28 -34.25
C LEU A 68 -62.72 -8.20 -35.42
N LYS A 69 -61.80 -9.13 -35.17
CA LYS A 69 -61.35 -10.15 -36.11
C LYS A 69 -60.82 -11.34 -35.31
N PRO A 70 -61.31 -12.56 -35.54
CA PRO A 70 -60.78 -13.73 -34.87
C PRO A 70 -59.29 -13.93 -35.22
N PRO A 71 -58.50 -14.54 -34.31
CA PRO A 71 -57.10 -14.83 -34.59
C PRO A 71 -56.97 -15.60 -35.90
N SER A 72 -56.07 -15.18 -36.78
CA SER A 72 -55.90 -15.81 -38.10
C SER A 72 -55.26 -17.20 -38.05
N PHE A 73 -54.87 -17.63 -36.85
CA PHE A 73 -54.28 -18.93 -36.54
C PHE A 73 -54.92 -19.42 -35.24
N ASP A 74 -55.62 -20.56 -35.31
CA ASP A 74 -56.29 -21.20 -34.16
C ASP A 74 -55.30 -21.87 -33.18
N GLY A 75 -54.00 -21.80 -33.46
CA GLY A 75 -52.96 -22.34 -32.58
C GLY A 75 -52.48 -21.32 -31.55
N VAL A 76 -52.14 -21.84 -30.37
CA VAL A 76 -51.44 -21.09 -29.31
C VAL A 76 -50.19 -20.42 -29.92
N PRO A 77 -49.87 -19.15 -29.58
CA PRO A 77 -48.64 -18.52 -30.04
C PRO A 77 -47.46 -19.44 -29.78
N GLU A 78 -46.76 -19.84 -30.84
CA GLU A 78 -45.56 -20.68 -30.76
C GLU A 78 -44.39 -19.80 -30.27
N PHE A 79 -44.53 -19.26 -29.04
CA PHE A 79 -43.54 -18.41 -28.42
C PHE A 79 -42.35 -19.29 -28.02
N ASN A 80 -41.38 -19.42 -28.94
CA ASN A 80 -40.05 -20.00 -28.75
C ASN A 80 -39.97 -21.06 -27.65
N ALA A 81 -40.58 -22.22 -27.89
CA ALA A 81 -40.36 -23.43 -27.09
C ALA A 81 -38.90 -23.92 -27.11
N SER A 82 -38.03 -23.25 -27.88
CA SER A 82 -36.59 -23.47 -27.99
C SER A 82 -35.77 -22.87 -26.85
N LEU A 83 -36.33 -22.02 -25.98
CA LEU A 83 -35.70 -21.68 -24.71
C LEU A 83 -36.24 -22.63 -23.64
N PRO A 84 -35.43 -23.59 -23.14
CA PRO A 84 -35.81 -24.35 -21.97
C PRO A 84 -36.17 -23.36 -20.88
N ARG A 85 -37.39 -23.46 -20.31
CA ARG A 85 -37.71 -22.75 -19.07
C ARG A 85 -36.60 -23.10 -18.09
N ARG A 86 -35.68 -22.15 -17.87
CA ARG A 86 -34.61 -22.34 -16.89
C ARG A 86 -35.33 -22.58 -15.57
N ARG A 87 -35.03 -23.71 -14.93
CA ARG A 87 -35.56 -23.97 -13.60
C ARG A 87 -35.12 -22.81 -12.72
N ASP A 88 -36.06 -22.28 -11.95
CA ASP A 88 -35.73 -21.28 -10.96
C ASP A 88 -34.72 -21.90 -9.98
N PRO A 89 -33.60 -21.20 -9.69
CA PRO A 89 -32.57 -21.76 -8.82
C PRO A 89 -33.14 -22.02 -7.43
N SER A 90 -32.73 -23.14 -6.83
CA SER A 90 -33.14 -23.47 -5.46
C SER A 90 -32.51 -22.50 -4.46
N LEU A 91 -33.08 -22.39 -3.25
CA LEU A 91 -32.53 -21.56 -2.18
C LEU A 91 -31.07 -21.92 -1.88
N GLU A 92 -30.74 -23.21 -1.90
CA GLU A 92 -29.40 -23.73 -1.64
C GLU A 92 -28.41 -23.35 -2.75
N GLU A 93 -28.83 -23.37 -4.02
CA GLU A 93 -28.00 -22.89 -5.13
C GLU A 93 -27.72 -21.39 -5.05
N ILE A 94 -28.69 -20.60 -4.58
CA ILE A 94 -28.53 -19.16 -4.35
C ILE A 94 -27.55 -18.92 -3.21
N GLN A 95 -27.73 -19.59 -2.07
CA GLN A 95 -26.84 -19.49 -0.91
C GLN A 95 -25.40 -19.85 -1.28
N LYS A 96 -25.20 -20.98 -1.97
CA LYS A 96 -23.87 -21.41 -2.42
C LYS A 96 -23.18 -20.38 -3.31
N LYS A 97 -23.93 -19.68 -4.18
CA LYS A 97 -23.35 -18.62 -5.03
C LYS A 97 -22.96 -17.37 -4.22
N LEU A 98 -23.75 -17.02 -3.19
CA LEU A 98 -23.46 -15.92 -2.29
C LEU A 98 -22.22 -16.22 -1.43
N GLU A 99 -22.15 -17.42 -0.85
CA GLU A 99 -21.00 -17.90 -0.08
C GLU A 99 -19.74 -17.93 -0.95
N ALA A 100 -19.82 -18.46 -2.17
CA ALA A 100 -18.68 -18.46 -3.09
C ALA A 100 -18.20 -17.03 -3.42
N ALA A 101 -19.10 -16.04 -3.48
CA ALA A 101 -18.72 -14.64 -3.66
C ALA A 101 -18.10 -14.05 -2.39
N GLU A 102 -18.57 -14.45 -1.22
CA GLU A 102 -17.99 -14.05 0.07
C GLU A 102 -16.58 -14.61 0.25
N GLU A 103 -16.37 -15.90 -0.03
CA GLU A 103 -15.06 -16.53 0.06
C GLU A 103 -14.05 -15.88 -0.91
N ARG A 104 -14.49 -15.46 -2.11
CA ARG A 104 -13.63 -14.67 -3.01
C ARG A 104 -13.23 -13.31 -2.42
N ARG A 105 -14.14 -12.63 -1.71
CA ARG A 105 -13.81 -11.36 -1.01
C ARG A 105 -12.84 -11.61 0.13
N LYS A 106 -13.12 -12.61 0.98
CA LYS A 106 -12.23 -13.01 2.09
C LYS A 106 -10.84 -13.39 1.61
N TYR A 107 -10.75 -14.13 0.50
CA TYR A 107 -9.46 -14.50 -0.10
C TYR A 107 -8.65 -13.27 -0.52
N GLN A 108 -9.28 -12.30 -1.20
CA GLN A 108 -8.60 -11.06 -1.59
C GLN A 108 -8.13 -10.25 -0.39
N GLU A 109 -8.96 -10.17 0.65
CA GLU A 109 -8.60 -9.51 1.91
C GLU A 109 -7.44 -10.24 2.61
N ALA A 110 -7.48 -11.57 2.68
CA ALA A 110 -6.43 -12.38 3.29
C ALA A 110 -5.09 -12.22 2.54
N GLU A 111 -5.09 -12.21 1.21
CA GLU A 111 -3.88 -11.97 0.42
C GLU A 111 -3.33 -10.55 0.63
N LEU A 112 -4.20 -9.54 0.73
CA LEU A 112 -3.77 -8.19 1.06
C LEU A 112 -3.14 -8.12 2.46
N LEU A 113 -3.78 -8.74 3.46
CA LEU A 113 -3.27 -8.80 4.82
C LEU A 113 -1.94 -9.54 4.91
N LYS A 114 -1.79 -10.63 4.15
CA LYS A 114 -0.52 -11.38 4.03
C LYS A 114 0.60 -10.49 3.50
N HIS A 115 0.37 -9.76 2.40
CA HIS A 115 1.37 -8.82 1.87
C HIS A 115 1.70 -7.68 2.84
N LEU A 116 0.73 -7.20 3.62
CA LEU A 116 0.99 -6.22 4.67
C LEU A 116 1.82 -6.82 5.82
N ALA A 117 1.55 -8.06 6.21
CA ALA A 117 2.33 -8.77 7.22
C ALA A 117 3.78 -9.01 6.77
N GLU A 118 3.99 -9.42 5.51
CA GLU A 118 5.31 -9.55 4.88
C GLU A 118 6.08 -8.21 4.92
N LYS A 119 5.44 -7.08 4.60
CA LYS A 119 6.08 -5.76 4.70
C LYS A 119 6.46 -5.40 6.13
N ARG A 120 5.59 -5.68 7.10
CA ARG A 120 5.89 -5.46 8.54
C ARG A 120 7.05 -6.34 9.01
N GLU A 121 7.17 -7.55 8.50
CA GLU A 121 8.29 -8.43 8.79
C GLU A 121 9.59 -7.88 8.21
N HIS A 122 9.57 -7.47 6.95
CA HIS A 122 10.73 -6.85 6.32
C HIS A 122 11.21 -5.59 7.06
N GLU A 123 10.29 -4.73 7.52
CA GLU A 123 10.63 -3.56 8.34
C GLU A 123 11.37 -3.98 9.63
N ARG A 124 10.94 -5.06 10.29
CA ARG A 124 11.64 -5.60 11.47
C ARG A 124 13.02 -6.15 11.12
N GLU A 125 13.13 -6.90 10.02
CA GLU A 125 14.41 -7.45 9.55
C GLU A 125 15.43 -6.35 9.25
N VAL A 126 15.00 -5.26 8.62
CA VAL A 126 15.87 -4.12 8.30
C VAL A 126 16.41 -3.48 9.57
N ILE A 127 15.56 -3.24 10.58
CA ILE A 127 15.99 -2.67 11.86
C ILE A 127 16.95 -3.64 12.57
N GLN A 128 16.61 -4.92 12.62
CA GLN A 128 17.44 -5.94 13.26
C GLN A 128 18.81 -6.04 12.59
N LYS A 129 18.86 -6.03 11.26
CA LYS A 129 20.09 -6.08 10.48
C LYS A 129 20.97 -4.86 10.74
N ALA A 130 20.39 -3.66 10.81
CA ALA A 130 21.15 -2.44 11.13
C ALA A 130 21.81 -2.53 12.53
N ILE A 131 21.07 -3.07 13.51
CA ILE A 131 21.60 -3.30 14.87
C ILE A 131 22.72 -4.35 14.83
N GLU A 132 22.52 -5.46 14.12
CA GLU A 132 23.49 -6.53 14.01
C GLU A 132 24.79 -6.08 13.32
N GLU A 133 24.69 -5.33 12.22
CA GLU A 133 25.85 -4.78 11.53
C GLU A 133 26.63 -3.80 12.42
N ASN A 134 25.95 -2.95 13.18
CA ASN A 134 26.59 -2.06 14.14
C ASN A 134 27.33 -2.84 15.25
N ASN A 135 26.68 -3.87 15.81
CA ASN A 135 27.29 -4.73 16.82
C ASN A 135 28.51 -5.48 16.27
N ASN A 136 28.44 -5.96 15.03
CA ASN A 136 29.55 -6.61 14.34
C ASN A 136 30.71 -5.64 14.10
N PHE A 137 30.43 -4.40 13.70
CA PHE A 137 31.45 -3.37 13.57
C PHE A 137 32.18 -3.11 14.89
N ILE A 138 31.44 -2.93 15.99
CA ILE A 138 32.00 -2.72 17.32
C ILE A 138 32.87 -3.92 17.74
N LYS A 139 32.38 -5.15 17.52
CA LYS A 139 33.11 -6.38 17.83
C LYS A 139 34.43 -6.47 17.05
N MET A 140 34.39 -6.30 15.73
CA MET A 140 35.59 -6.34 14.89
C MET A 140 36.59 -5.24 15.25
N ALA A 141 36.11 -4.02 15.54
CA ALA A 141 36.97 -2.92 15.95
C ALA A 141 37.68 -3.22 17.27
N LYS A 142 36.95 -3.78 18.25
CA LYS A 142 37.50 -4.20 19.54
C LYS A 142 38.55 -5.30 19.39
N GLU A 143 38.26 -6.33 18.59
CA GLU A 143 39.19 -7.45 18.34
C GLU A 143 40.46 -6.97 17.65
N LYS A 144 40.34 -6.12 16.62
CA LYS A 144 41.49 -5.53 15.93
C LYS A 144 42.35 -4.68 16.85
N LEU A 145 41.74 -3.88 17.73
CA LEU A 145 42.47 -3.09 18.71
C LEU A 145 43.22 -4.00 19.69
N ALA A 146 42.57 -5.02 20.23
CA ALA A 146 43.20 -5.98 21.14
C ALA A 146 44.40 -6.67 20.49
N GLN A 147 44.26 -7.13 19.24
CA GLN A 147 45.36 -7.73 18.48
C GLN A 147 46.53 -6.77 18.26
N LYS A 148 46.25 -5.50 17.91
CA LYS A 148 47.31 -4.49 17.75
C LYS A 148 48.04 -4.18 19.04
N MET A 149 47.32 -4.13 20.16
CA MET A 149 47.93 -3.90 21.47
C MET A 149 48.82 -5.06 21.89
N GLU A 150 48.39 -6.31 21.67
CA GLU A 150 49.21 -7.48 22.00
C GLU A 150 50.46 -7.55 21.11
N SER A 151 50.31 -7.37 19.79
CA SER A 151 51.46 -7.32 18.88
C SER A 151 52.43 -6.19 19.22
N ASN A 152 51.93 -5.00 19.63
CA ASN A 152 52.80 -3.91 20.07
C ASN A 152 53.57 -4.28 21.34
N LYS A 153 52.92 -4.94 22.29
CA LYS A 153 53.53 -5.41 23.54
C LYS A 153 54.60 -6.47 23.26
N GLU A 154 54.29 -7.50 22.49
CA GLU A 154 55.24 -8.55 22.07
C GLU A 154 56.45 -7.95 21.35
N ASN A 155 56.23 -7.02 20.42
CA ASN A 155 57.32 -6.33 19.70
C ASN A 155 58.21 -5.53 20.66
N ARG A 156 57.63 -4.82 21.63
CA ARG A 156 58.38 -4.06 22.62
C ARG A 156 59.19 -4.98 23.52
N GLU A 157 58.62 -6.09 23.96
CA GLU A 157 59.28 -7.09 24.79
C GLU A 157 60.44 -7.77 24.02
N ALA A 158 60.23 -8.13 22.75
CA ALA A 158 61.27 -8.69 21.90
C ALA A 158 62.43 -7.72 21.67
N HIS A 159 62.14 -6.43 21.43
CA HIS A 159 63.17 -5.41 21.30
C HIS A 159 63.99 -5.23 22.59
N LEU A 160 63.33 -5.20 23.75
CA LEU A 160 64.02 -5.11 25.04
C LEU A 160 64.85 -6.36 25.32
N ALA A 161 64.32 -7.56 25.06
CA ALA A 161 65.03 -8.81 25.21
C ALA A 161 66.29 -8.86 24.35
N ALA A 162 66.19 -8.52 23.06
CA ALA A 162 67.33 -8.45 22.15
C ALA A 162 68.38 -7.41 22.58
N MET A 163 67.96 -6.28 23.14
CA MET A 163 68.88 -5.27 23.69
C MET A 163 69.63 -5.81 24.92
N LEU A 164 68.93 -6.46 25.84
CA LEU A 164 69.51 -7.04 27.05
C LEU A 164 70.48 -8.19 26.73
N GLU A 165 70.15 -9.05 25.76
CA GLU A 165 71.02 -10.14 25.30
C GLU A 165 72.36 -9.61 24.76
N ARG A 166 72.33 -8.60 23.86
CA ARG A 166 73.54 -7.95 23.34
C ARG A 166 74.39 -7.30 24.44
N LEU A 167 73.77 -6.80 25.50
CA LEU A 167 74.49 -6.25 26.66
C LEU A 167 75.11 -7.37 27.50
N GLN A 168 74.39 -8.47 27.71
CA GLN A 168 74.89 -9.64 28.44
C GLN A 168 76.08 -10.29 27.72
N GLU A 169 76.07 -10.36 26.38
CA GLU A 169 77.22 -10.81 25.58
C GLU A 169 78.46 -9.92 25.79
N LYS A 170 78.29 -8.60 25.89
CA LYS A 170 79.41 -7.68 26.17
C LYS A 170 79.98 -7.84 27.59
N VAL A 171 79.13 -8.16 28.57
CA VAL A 171 79.54 -8.36 29.97
C VAL A 171 80.10 -9.77 30.22
N SER A 172 79.64 -10.77 29.46
CA SER A 172 80.13 -12.16 29.50
C SER A 172 81.35 -12.38 28.57
N GLY A 173 81.49 -11.53 27.55
CA GLY A 173 82.58 -11.50 26.57
C GLY A 173 83.96 -10.98 27.02
N PRO A 174 84.24 -10.48 28.24
CA PRO A 174 85.59 -10.11 28.64
C PRO A 174 86.34 -11.26 29.33
N GLY A 175 85.96 -12.52 29.07
CA GLY A 175 86.80 -13.69 29.38
C GLY A 175 87.92 -13.94 28.35
N SER A 176 87.82 -13.36 27.15
CA SER A 176 88.81 -13.52 26.07
C SER A 176 89.58 -12.23 25.74
N GLU A 177 88.97 -11.05 25.86
CA GLU A 177 89.66 -9.77 25.59
C GLU A 177 90.51 -9.28 26.78
N ARG A 178 90.16 -9.65 28.02
CA ARG A 178 90.90 -9.26 29.23
C ARG A 178 92.27 -9.94 29.38
N ARG A 179 92.66 -10.83 28.45
CA ARG A 179 94.04 -11.34 28.36
C ARG A 179 94.96 -10.54 27.43
N ARG A 180 94.46 -9.59 26.64
CA ARG A 180 95.28 -8.85 25.67
C ARG A 180 95.61 -7.39 26.06
N LEU A 181 94.90 -6.79 27.00
CA LEU A 181 95.13 -5.40 27.44
C LEU A 181 95.46 -5.30 28.94
N GLY A 182 96.19 -6.27 29.47
CA GLY A 182 96.64 -6.30 30.87
C GLY A 182 97.93 -5.52 31.16
N ALA A 183 98.30 -4.52 30.36
CA ALA A 183 99.56 -3.80 30.54
C ALA A 183 99.56 -2.34 30.04
N LEU A 184 98.48 -1.59 30.22
CA LEU A 184 98.57 -0.13 30.20
C LEU A 184 97.26 0.44 30.77
N PHE A 185 97.27 0.98 31.99
CA PHE A 185 96.49 2.12 32.47
C PHE A 185 96.47 2.11 34.02
N PRO A 186 97.04 3.14 34.69
CA PRO A 186 97.11 3.19 36.14
C PRO A 186 95.77 3.54 36.78
N PRO A 187 95.53 3.11 38.04
CA PRO A 187 94.34 3.49 38.78
C PRO A 187 94.48 4.95 39.20
N TRP A 188 93.37 5.67 39.22
CA TRP A 188 93.08 6.93 39.93
C TRP A 188 92.30 7.86 39.00
N GLN A 189 90.97 7.74 39.10
CA GLN A 189 90.02 8.84 38.94
C GLN A 189 88.66 8.30 39.43
N ALA A 190 88.49 8.33 40.75
CA ALA A 190 87.18 8.30 41.36
C ALA A 190 86.60 9.72 41.24
N HIS A 191 85.65 9.91 40.33
CA HIS A 191 84.73 11.05 40.36
C HIS A 191 83.37 10.55 40.84
N PRO A 192 82.87 11.01 42.01
CA PRO A 192 81.52 10.74 42.43
C PRO A 192 80.61 11.82 41.87
N ASP A 193 79.84 11.52 40.83
CA ASP A 193 78.64 12.32 40.53
C ASP A 193 77.56 11.44 39.89
N LEU A 194 76.94 10.60 40.73
CA LEU A 194 75.60 10.07 40.45
C LEU A 194 74.61 10.92 41.24
N ARG A 195 74.07 11.95 40.59
CA ARG A 195 72.77 12.48 41.00
C ARG A 195 71.70 11.43 40.71
N VAL A 196 71.28 10.80 41.79
CA VAL A 196 69.95 10.20 41.93
C VAL A 196 68.91 11.27 41.63
N ILE A 197 68.16 11.11 40.54
CA ILE A 197 66.81 11.68 40.42
C ILE A 197 65.86 10.49 40.46
N SER A 198 65.46 10.19 41.69
CA SER A 198 64.30 9.39 42.03
C SER A 198 63.04 9.97 41.37
N GLY A 199 62.17 9.09 40.90
CA GLY A 199 61.00 9.45 40.12
C GLY A 199 59.97 10.33 40.82
N SER A 200 59.20 11.02 39.98
CA SER A 200 57.88 11.54 40.32
C SER A 200 56.92 11.20 39.18
N ARG A 201 56.14 10.14 39.44
CA ARG A 201 54.72 9.93 39.09
C ARG A 201 54.09 10.98 38.16
N GLN A 202 53.68 10.53 36.97
CA GLN A 202 52.68 11.20 36.12
C GLN A 202 51.36 11.40 36.87
N PRO A 203 50.68 12.57 36.76
CA PRO A 203 49.31 12.71 37.23
C PRO A 203 48.33 12.13 36.21
N TRP A 204 47.80 10.95 36.49
CA TRP A 204 46.63 10.36 35.82
C TRP A 204 45.31 11.08 36.22
N GLY A 205 45.36 12.39 36.45
CA GLY A 205 44.24 13.17 36.98
C GLY A 205 43.48 14.01 35.94
N MET A 206 44.04 14.21 34.74
CA MET A 206 43.44 15.10 33.75
C MET A 206 42.65 14.38 32.64
N GLN A 207 42.82 13.06 32.46
CA GLN A 207 42.06 12.30 31.46
C GLN A 207 40.62 11.99 31.90
N LEU A 208 40.37 11.83 33.21
CA LEU A 208 39.04 11.52 33.76
C LEU A 208 38.08 12.73 33.75
N LEU A 209 38.61 13.95 33.80
CA LEU A 209 37.78 15.17 33.75
C LEU A 209 37.26 15.47 32.34
N LEU A 210 37.97 15.02 31.30
CA LEU A 210 37.53 15.14 29.91
C LEU A 210 36.49 14.08 29.53
N LEU A 211 36.64 12.84 30.00
CA LEU A 211 35.64 11.79 29.81
C LEU A 211 34.33 12.06 30.58
N GLY A 212 34.42 12.68 31.77
CA GLY A 212 33.24 13.08 32.54
C GLY A 212 32.44 14.25 31.95
N ARG A 213 33.07 15.12 31.14
CA ARG A 213 32.35 16.18 30.39
C ARG A 213 31.63 15.63 29.16
N ILE A 214 32.27 14.72 28.42
CA ILE A 214 31.67 14.09 27.24
C ILE A 214 30.47 13.21 27.61
N LEU A 215 30.51 12.49 28.75
CA LEU A 215 29.37 11.68 29.20
C LEU A 215 28.18 12.51 29.69
N ARG A 216 28.41 13.76 30.14
CA ARG A 216 27.34 14.66 30.62
C ARG A 216 26.63 15.39 29.48
N GLU A 217 27.33 15.69 28.39
CA GLU A 217 26.71 16.24 27.17
C GLU A 217 25.90 15.19 26.40
N PHE A 218 26.28 13.90 26.45
CA PHE A 218 25.54 12.85 25.74
C PHE A 218 24.21 12.43 26.41
N GLN A 219 24.07 12.63 27.73
CA GLN A 219 22.80 12.37 28.44
C GLN A 219 21.82 13.56 28.43
N GLY A 220 22.28 14.79 28.17
CA GLY A 220 21.41 15.97 28.02
C GLY A 220 20.59 15.96 26.73
N ASN A 221 21.17 15.45 25.64
CA ASN A 221 20.53 15.48 24.31
C ASN A 221 19.55 14.33 24.06
N HIS A 222 19.45 13.34 24.96
CA HIS A 222 18.50 12.23 24.83
C HIS A 222 17.11 12.57 25.41
N TRP A 223 16.97 13.66 26.18
CA TRP A 223 15.69 14.06 26.76
C TRP A 223 14.89 15.07 25.92
N GLU A 224 15.52 15.77 24.96
CA GLU A 224 14.80 16.73 24.09
C GLU A 224 14.12 16.07 22.87
N VAL A 225 14.39 14.80 22.56
CA VAL A 225 13.80 14.12 21.38
C VAL A 225 12.57 13.26 21.72
N LEU A 226 12.27 13.04 23.00
CA LEU A 226 11.10 12.25 23.46
C LEU A 226 9.94 13.10 23.98
N GLY A 227 10.03 14.43 23.91
CA GLY A 227 9.04 15.37 24.47
C GLY A 227 8.02 15.96 23.49
N ASN A 228 7.89 15.44 22.26
CA ASN A 228 6.97 16.01 21.27
C ASN A 228 6.08 14.95 20.60
N LYS A 229 5.31 14.24 21.42
CA LYS A 229 4.07 13.56 21.03
C LYS A 229 3.09 13.61 22.20
N HIS A 230 2.33 14.70 22.28
CA HIS A 230 0.92 14.70 22.66
C HIS A 230 0.25 15.99 22.21
#